data_AF-A0A947V4B7-F1
#
_entry.id   AF-A0A947V4B7-F1
#
_cell.length_a   1.000
_cell.length_b   1.000
_cell.length_c   1.000
_cell.angle_alpha   90.00
_cell.angle_beta   90.00
_cell.angle_gamma   90.00
#
_symmetry.space_group_name_H-M   'P 1'
#
loop_
_entity.id
_entity.type
_entity.pdbx_description
1 polymer ?
#
loop_
_entity_poly.entity_id
_entity_poly.type
_entity_poly.pdbx_seq_one_letter_code
_entity_poly.pdbx_strand_id
1 'polypeptide(L)'
;MHENSPSPMVLRYFLVLFLASLLLVGWLFWPFLSILILSYLLTSVFLPTYKRLNRKLSEFFASFLTCILVMLLVFIPLVFFATALVQEAKHLYEWGLGSGVNLALKFRAFQESSLFFSLQEIAAILGFSLEAEDITRAFAELVRAVGHFVYSHAGNWAGNIILFLFNFSLMLLTIFFLLIEQDRLLNYILRLSPLPEDQGRRLFAKFDEITGAVLIGNGICSIIQGVLGGIIFAVFSLGPPVLWGLIMAVLAFLPIVGIGLVL
;
A
#
# COMPACT_ATOMS: atom_id res chain seq x y z
N MET A 1 11.19 58.99 24.30
CA MET A 1 10.07 58.49 23.47
C MET A 1 9.48 57.31 24.24
N HIS A 2 8.34 57.49 24.91
CA HIS A 2 7.66 56.40 25.60
C HIS A 2 6.88 55.60 24.55
N GLU A 3 7.39 54.43 24.18
CA GLU A 3 6.59 53.45 23.45
C GLU A 3 5.48 52.96 24.38
N ASN A 4 4.25 53.39 24.09
CA ASN A 4 3.07 52.87 24.75
C ASN A 4 2.97 51.37 24.42
N SER A 5 3.24 50.53 25.41
CA SER A 5 3.02 49.08 25.31
C SER A 5 1.59 48.80 24.83
N PRO A 6 1.40 47.87 23.88
CA PRO A 6 0.10 47.63 23.26
C PRO A 6 -0.95 47.29 24.33
N SER A 7 -2.17 47.81 24.14
CA SER A 7 -3.29 47.50 25.03
C SER A 7 -3.42 45.97 25.21
N PRO A 8 -3.63 45.47 26.44
CA PRO A 8 -3.73 44.04 26.71
C PRO A 8 -4.84 43.35 25.89
N MET A 9 -5.84 44.10 25.43
CA MET A 9 -6.86 43.60 24.50
C MET A 9 -6.29 43.31 23.10
N VAL A 10 -5.46 44.20 22.56
CA VAL A 10 -4.83 44.02 21.22
C VAL A 10 -3.90 42.82 21.23
N LEU A 11 -3.11 42.65 22.31
CA LEU A 11 -2.23 41.49 22.46
C LEU A 11 -3.01 40.17 22.53
N ARG A 12 -4.14 40.13 23.25
CA ARG A 12 -5.01 38.94 23.32
C ARG A 12 -5.64 38.61 21.98
N TYR A 13 -6.19 39.59 21.27
CA TYR A 13 -6.74 39.38 19.92
C TYR A 13 -5.67 38.88 18.95
N PHE A 14 -4.49 39.50 18.96
CA PHE A 14 -3.35 39.05 18.16
C PHE A 14 -2.96 37.60 18.48
N LEU A 15 -2.82 37.25 19.77
CA LEU A 15 -2.47 35.89 20.20
C LEU A 15 -3.52 34.87 19.76
N VAL A 16 -4.81 35.15 19.94
CA VAL A 16 -5.89 34.26 19.51
C VAL A 16 -5.83 34.05 18.00
N LEU A 17 -5.67 35.12 17.22
CA LEU A 17 -5.62 35.05 15.77
C LEU A 17 -4.35 34.34 15.28
N PHE A 18 -3.22 34.56 15.94
CA PHE A 18 -1.96 33.85 15.68
C PHE A 18 -2.08 32.35 15.96
N LEU A 19 -2.60 31.96 17.13
CA LEU A 19 -2.85 30.56 17.49
C LEU A 19 -3.85 29.89 16.54
N ALA A 20 -4.93 30.58 16.15
CA ALA A 20 -5.90 30.09 15.19
C ALA A 20 -5.27 29.90 13.80
N SER A 21 -4.46 30.86 13.33
CA SER A 21 -3.71 30.75 12.07
C SER A 21 -2.74 29.58 12.10
N LEU A 22 -1.98 29.42 13.20
CA LEU A 22 -1.05 28.31 13.38
C LEU A 22 -1.78 26.95 13.36
N LEU A 23 -2.94 26.86 14.01
CA LEU A 23 -3.79 25.66 13.98
C LEU A 23 -4.31 25.35 12.58
N LEU A 24 -4.80 26.36 11.85
CA LEU A 24 -5.31 26.18 10.49
C LEU A 24 -4.19 25.73 9.52
N VAL A 25 -3.00 26.32 9.65
CA VAL A 25 -1.82 25.90 8.89
C VAL A 25 -1.44 24.46 9.25
N GLY A 26 -1.42 24.11 10.54
CA GLY A 26 -1.16 22.74 10.98
C GLY A 26 -2.19 21.74 10.42
N TRP A 27 -3.46 22.11 10.39
CA TRP A 27 -4.52 21.27 9.83
C TRP A 27 -4.39 21.12 8.30
N LEU A 28 -3.99 22.17 7.60
CA LEU A 28 -3.71 22.14 6.16
C LEU A 28 -2.54 21.20 5.83
N PHE A 29 -1.50 21.18 6.65
CA PHE A 29 -0.32 20.32 6.45
C PHE A 29 -0.51 18.87 6.91
N TRP A 30 -1.48 18.60 7.79
CA TRP A 30 -1.78 17.27 8.32
C TRP A 30 -1.82 16.14 7.27
N PRO A 31 -2.57 16.26 6.14
CA PRO A 31 -2.60 15.20 5.13
C PRO A 31 -1.23 14.95 4.48
N PHE A 32 -0.39 15.97 4.34
CA PHE A 32 0.93 15.87 3.71
C PHE A 32 1.99 15.27 4.64
N LEU A 33 1.77 15.26 5.95
CA LEU A 33 2.73 14.71 6.90
C LEU A 33 3.05 13.23 6.60
N SER A 34 2.02 12.46 6.22
CA SER A 34 2.17 11.07 5.80
C SER A 34 3.11 10.92 4.59
N ILE A 35 2.95 11.79 3.59
CA ILE A 35 3.77 11.82 2.37
C ILE A 35 5.22 12.22 2.71
N LEU A 36 5.41 13.24 3.55
CA LEU A 36 6.74 13.69 3.96
C LEU A 36 7.49 12.61 4.73
N ILE A 37 6.83 11.94 5.68
CA ILE A 37 7.40 10.83 6.45
C ILE A 37 7.78 9.70 5.48
N LEU A 38 6.85 9.23 4.65
CA LEU A 38 7.10 8.13 3.74
C LEU A 38 8.22 8.45 2.73
N SER A 39 8.25 9.69 2.24
CA SER A 39 9.34 10.20 1.40
C SER A 39 10.68 10.12 2.11
N TYR A 40 10.76 10.57 3.37
CA TYR A 40 11.98 10.49 4.17
C TYR A 40 12.44 9.04 4.36
N LEU A 41 11.52 8.12 4.70
CA LEU A 41 11.86 6.70 4.87
C LEU A 41 12.40 6.09 3.56
N LEU A 42 11.74 6.36 2.43
CA LEU A 42 12.20 5.91 1.11
C LEU A 42 13.54 6.54 0.75
N THR A 43 13.71 7.85 0.96
CA THR A 43 14.99 8.53 0.75
C THR A 43 16.10 7.85 1.54
N SER A 44 15.88 7.52 2.81
CA SER A 44 16.87 6.85 3.68
C SER A 44 17.31 5.50 3.10
N VAL A 45 16.36 4.69 2.60
CA VAL A 45 16.63 3.40 1.95
C VAL A 45 17.38 3.56 0.62
N PHE A 46 17.01 4.55 -0.20
CA PHE A 46 17.59 4.77 -1.53
C PHE A 46 18.84 5.65 -1.51
N LEU A 47 19.23 6.19 -0.37
CA LEU A 47 20.40 7.04 -0.21
C LEU A 47 21.71 6.39 -0.69
N PRO A 48 21.99 5.10 -0.42
CA PRO A 48 23.18 4.43 -0.93
C PRO A 48 23.20 4.39 -2.46
N THR A 49 22.04 4.20 -3.09
CA THR A 49 21.89 4.19 -4.55
C THR A 49 22.16 5.58 -5.12
N TYR A 50 21.54 6.62 -4.55
CA TYR A 50 21.80 8.00 -4.93
C TYR A 50 23.29 8.37 -4.80
N LYS A 51 23.93 8.05 -3.66
CA LYS A 51 25.36 8.32 -3.45
C LYS A 51 26.26 7.60 -4.46
N ARG A 52 25.89 6.40 -4.91
CA ARG A 52 26.63 5.68 -5.98
C ARG A 52 26.49 6.37 -7.33
N LEU A 53 25.30 6.87 -7.66
CA LEU A 53 25.03 7.60 -8.90
C LEU A 53 25.70 8.99 -8.89
N ASN A 54 25.63 9.71 -7.77
CA ASN A 54 26.21 11.05 -7.60
C ASN A 54 27.75 11.07 -7.65
N ARG A 55 28.40 9.90 -7.55
CA ARG A 55 29.85 9.79 -7.81
C ARG A 55 30.21 9.98 -9.29
N LYS A 56 29.26 9.74 -10.21
CA LYS A 56 29.49 9.79 -11.67
C LYS A 56 28.66 10.86 -12.39
N LEU A 57 27.55 11.27 -11.80
CA LEU A 57 26.58 12.21 -12.37
C LEU A 57 26.45 13.44 -11.45
N SER A 58 25.85 14.53 -11.94
CA SER A 58 25.51 15.65 -11.08
C SER A 58 24.35 15.31 -10.12
N GLU A 59 24.23 16.07 -9.03
CA GLU A 59 23.21 15.89 -7.98
C GLU A 59 21.79 15.80 -8.56
N PHE A 60 21.47 16.68 -9.52
CA PHE A 60 20.18 16.69 -10.20
C PHE A 60 19.90 15.38 -10.95
N PHE A 61 20.84 14.91 -11.77
CA PHE A 61 20.66 13.68 -12.56
C PHE A 61 20.69 12.43 -11.69
N ALA A 62 21.53 12.39 -10.66
CA ALA A 62 21.57 11.28 -9.71
C ALA A 62 20.26 11.15 -8.94
N SER A 63 19.68 12.27 -8.49
CA SER A 63 18.38 12.29 -7.80
C SER A 63 17.26 11.88 -8.74
N PHE A 64 17.22 12.46 -9.95
CA PHE A 64 16.22 12.12 -10.97
C PHE A 64 16.21 10.63 -11.31
N LEU A 65 17.38 10.04 -11.55
CA LEU A 65 17.49 8.62 -11.87
C LEU A 65 17.13 7.72 -10.68
N THR A 66 17.40 8.17 -9.45
CA THR A 66 16.95 7.48 -8.24
C THR A 66 15.42 7.54 -8.10
N CYS A 67 14.79 8.68 -8.38
CA CYS A 67 13.33 8.80 -8.41
C CYS A 67 12.69 7.91 -9.49
N ILE A 68 13.31 7.79 -10.67
CA ILE A 68 12.87 6.84 -11.70
C ILE A 68 12.95 5.41 -11.16
N LEU A 69 14.04 5.03 -10.48
CA LEU A 69 14.17 3.70 -9.90
C LEU A 69 13.06 3.43 -8.86
N VAL A 70 12.78 4.39 -7.98
CA VAL A 70 11.68 4.30 -7.00
C VAL A 70 10.33 4.16 -7.72
N MET A 71 10.09 4.97 -8.74
CA MET A 71 8.87 4.90 -9.56
C MET A 71 8.69 3.53 -10.17
N LEU A 72 9.72 2.98 -10.82
CA LEU A 72 9.67 1.65 -11.42
C LEU A 72 9.42 0.57 -10.38
N LEU A 73 10.10 0.64 -9.22
CA LEU A 73 9.95 -0.34 -8.15
C LEU A 73 8.51 -0.39 -7.59
N VAL A 74 7.78 0.73 -7.57
CA VAL A 74 6.39 0.79 -7.12
C VAL A 74 5.40 0.46 -8.25
N PHE A 75 5.59 1.01 -9.45
CA PHE A 75 4.63 0.87 -10.53
C PHE A 75 4.66 -0.51 -11.20
N ILE A 76 5.83 -1.16 -11.30
CA ILE A 76 5.93 -2.48 -11.94
C ILE A 76 5.06 -3.52 -11.20
N PRO A 77 5.18 -3.71 -9.87
CA PRO A 77 4.30 -4.62 -9.13
C PRO A 77 2.83 -4.20 -9.20
N LEU A 78 2.55 -2.89 -9.16
CA LEU A 78 1.17 -2.38 -9.19
C LEU A 78 0.47 -2.67 -10.52
N VAL A 79 1.15 -2.43 -11.64
CA VAL A 79 0.61 -2.72 -12.98
C VAL A 79 0.43 -4.22 -13.14
N PHE A 80 1.41 -5.02 -12.72
CA PHE A 80 1.32 -6.48 -12.77
C PHE A 80 0.16 -7.01 -11.90
N PHE A 81 -0.10 -6.38 -10.75
CA PHE A 81 -1.26 -6.71 -9.91
C PHE A 81 -2.58 -6.34 -10.58
N ALA A 82 -2.67 -5.13 -11.12
CA ALA A 82 -3.88 -4.69 -11.81
C ALA A 82 -4.19 -5.58 -13.01
N THR A 83 -3.19 -5.97 -13.81
CA THR A 83 -3.39 -6.87 -14.95
C THR A 83 -3.78 -8.28 -14.51
N ALA A 84 -3.12 -8.85 -13.49
CA ALA A 84 -3.46 -10.16 -12.95
C ALA A 84 -4.90 -10.19 -12.40
N LEU A 85 -5.30 -9.13 -11.69
CA LEU A 85 -6.65 -9.00 -11.13
C LEU A 85 -7.71 -8.85 -12.23
N VAL A 86 -7.44 -8.05 -13.27
CA VAL A 86 -8.35 -7.93 -14.42
C VAL A 86 -8.48 -9.24 -15.19
N GLN A 87 -7.39 -9.97 -15.38
CA GLN A 87 -7.43 -11.29 -16.01
C GLN A 87 -8.27 -12.28 -15.21
N GLU A 88 -8.11 -12.29 -13.89
CA GLU A 88 -8.89 -13.17 -13.02
C GLU A 88 -10.37 -12.79 -12.99
N ALA A 89 -10.67 -11.49 -12.93
CA ALA A 89 -12.04 -11.00 -13.01
C ALA A 89 -12.70 -11.38 -14.35
N LYS A 90 -11.97 -11.32 -15.47
CA LYS A 90 -12.47 -11.79 -16.77
C LYS A 90 -12.72 -13.30 -16.77
N HIS A 91 -11.80 -14.10 -16.24
CA HIS A 91 -11.97 -15.54 -16.15
C HIS A 91 -13.21 -15.92 -15.31
N LEU A 92 -13.43 -15.25 -14.18
CA LEU A 92 -14.63 -15.41 -13.36
C LEU A 92 -15.91 -14.94 -14.07
N TYR A 93 -15.84 -13.83 -14.80
CA TYR A 93 -16.97 -13.30 -15.57
C TYR A 93 -17.34 -14.21 -16.75
N GLU A 94 -16.36 -14.72 -17.49
CA GLU A 94 -16.56 -15.68 -18.58
C GLU A 94 -17.06 -17.03 -18.04
N TRP A 95 -16.53 -17.48 -16.90
CA TRP A 95 -17.05 -18.64 -16.18
C TRP A 95 -18.54 -18.44 -15.79
N GLY A 96 -18.91 -17.23 -15.38
CA GLY A 96 -20.28 -16.86 -15.00
C GLY A 96 -21.27 -16.64 -16.17
N LEU A 97 -20.87 -16.00 -17.27
CA LEU A 97 -21.77 -15.69 -18.41
C LEU A 97 -21.73 -16.72 -19.54
N GLY A 98 -20.57 -17.33 -19.83
CA GLY A 98 -20.41 -18.29 -20.93
C GLY A 98 -21.02 -19.67 -20.65
N SER A 99 -21.49 -19.88 -19.42
CA SER A 99 -21.83 -21.19 -18.89
C SER A 99 -23.30 -21.31 -18.46
N GLY A 100 -24.27 -20.56 -18.97
CA GLY A 100 -25.68 -20.83 -18.61
C GLY A 100 -26.08 -22.31 -18.83
N VAL A 101 -25.50 -22.95 -19.85
CA VAL A 101 -25.71 -24.38 -20.17
C VAL A 101 -24.61 -25.29 -19.56
N ASN A 102 -23.36 -24.83 -19.49
CA ASN A 102 -22.23 -25.60 -18.95
C ASN A 102 -22.12 -25.56 -17.41
N LEU A 103 -22.69 -24.55 -16.74
CA LEU A 103 -22.72 -24.41 -15.28
C LEU A 103 -23.72 -25.42 -14.71
N ALA A 104 -24.88 -25.60 -15.34
CA ALA A 104 -25.82 -26.67 -14.98
C ALA A 104 -25.21 -28.08 -15.17
N LEU A 105 -24.44 -28.29 -16.24
CA LEU A 105 -23.76 -29.57 -16.51
C LEU A 105 -22.56 -29.81 -15.57
N LYS A 106 -21.77 -28.78 -15.25
CA LYS A 106 -20.66 -28.89 -14.28
C LYS A 106 -21.14 -28.92 -12.83
N PHE A 107 -22.27 -28.27 -12.50
CA PHE A 107 -22.93 -28.44 -11.21
C PHE A 107 -23.50 -29.84 -11.05
N ARG A 108 -24.07 -30.44 -12.11
CA ARG A 108 -24.42 -31.86 -12.10
C ARG A 108 -23.20 -32.75 -11.90
N ALA A 109 -22.09 -32.48 -12.59
CA ALA A 109 -20.84 -33.20 -12.40
C ALA A 109 -20.21 -32.98 -11.00
N PHE A 110 -20.43 -31.81 -10.39
CA PHE A 110 -20.02 -31.50 -9.02
C PHE A 110 -20.93 -32.18 -7.98
N GLN A 111 -22.25 -32.22 -8.22
CA GLN A 111 -23.23 -33.01 -7.47
C GLN A 111 -22.89 -34.51 -7.49
N GLU A 112 -22.37 -35.01 -8.62
CA GLU A 112 -21.92 -36.39 -8.77
C GLU A 112 -20.48 -36.62 -8.24
N SER A 113 -19.78 -35.59 -7.78
CA SER A 113 -18.41 -35.72 -7.26
C SER A 113 -18.39 -36.21 -5.80
N SER A 114 -17.36 -36.98 -5.44
CA SER A 114 -17.17 -37.49 -4.07
C SER A 114 -17.03 -36.40 -3.00
N LEU A 115 -16.65 -35.18 -3.41
CA LEU A 115 -16.55 -34.01 -2.54
C LEU A 115 -17.93 -33.49 -2.10
N PHE A 116 -18.94 -33.54 -2.98
CA PHE A 116 -20.31 -33.14 -2.64
C PHE A 116 -20.94 -34.13 -1.67
N PHE A 117 -20.70 -35.43 -1.85
CA PHE A 117 -21.11 -36.47 -0.89
C PHE A 117 -20.44 -36.28 0.48
N SER A 118 -19.14 -35.96 0.52
CA SER A 118 -18.42 -35.71 1.78
C SER A 118 -18.96 -34.47 2.50
N LEU A 119 -19.27 -33.40 1.76
CA LEU A 119 -19.90 -32.18 2.32
C LEU A 119 -21.32 -32.44 2.79
N GLN A 120 -22.09 -33.26 2.07
CA GLN A 120 -23.46 -33.64 2.44
C GLN A 120 -23.46 -34.53 3.69
N GLU A 121 -22.50 -35.43 3.84
CA GLU A 121 -22.34 -36.28 5.03
C GLU A 121 -21.96 -35.44 6.27
N ILE A 122 -21.04 -34.48 6.11
CA ILE A 122 -20.67 -33.53 7.18
C ILE A 122 -21.86 -32.62 7.56
N ALA A 123 -22.62 -32.15 6.58
CA ALA A 123 -23.80 -31.31 6.83
C ALA A 123 -24.96 -32.09 7.47
N ALA A 124 -25.16 -33.36 7.09
CA ALA A 124 -26.13 -34.25 7.70
C ALA A 124 -25.80 -34.55 9.16
N ILE A 125 -24.51 -34.70 9.50
CA ILE A 125 -24.03 -34.82 10.89
C ILE A 125 -24.33 -33.54 11.70
N LEU A 126 -24.32 -32.37 11.07
CA LEU A 126 -24.66 -31.08 11.66
C LEU A 126 -26.17 -30.77 11.65
N GLY A 127 -27.01 -31.65 11.09
CA GLY A 127 -28.47 -31.49 11.05
C GLY A 127 -29.00 -30.58 9.93
N PHE A 128 -28.19 -30.28 8.91
CA PHE A 128 -28.58 -29.46 7.76
C PHE A 128 -28.76 -30.33 6.49
N SER A 129 -29.87 -30.15 5.78
CA SER A 129 -30.08 -30.71 4.44
C SER A 129 -29.52 -29.74 3.40
N LEU A 130 -28.31 -29.99 2.89
CA LEU A 130 -27.78 -29.26 1.74
C LEU A 130 -28.49 -29.74 0.47
N GLU A 131 -29.52 -29.01 0.02
CA GLU A 131 -30.03 -29.16 -1.34
C GLU A 131 -29.10 -28.44 -2.31
N ALA A 132 -28.84 -29.05 -3.47
CA ALA A 132 -27.97 -28.44 -4.49
C ALA A 132 -28.49 -27.09 -4.99
N GLU A 133 -29.79 -26.83 -4.83
CA GLU A 133 -30.41 -25.55 -5.15
C GLU A 133 -29.93 -24.43 -4.21
N ASP A 134 -29.68 -24.72 -2.93
CA ASP A 134 -29.18 -23.75 -1.95
C ASP A 134 -27.73 -23.35 -2.22
N ILE A 135 -26.88 -24.30 -2.62
CA ILE A 135 -25.48 -24.03 -3.00
C ILE A 135 -25.45 -23.19 -4.28
N THR A 136 -26.32 -23.49 -5.25
CA THR A 136 -26.42 -22.72 -6.50
C THR A 136 -26.89 -21.29 -6.24
N ARG A 137 -27.87 -21.10 -5.33
CA ARG A 137 -28.34 -19.78 -4.90
C ARG A 137 -27.27 -19.00 -4.16
N ALA A 138 -26.60 -19.61 -3.18
CA ALA A 138 -25.50 -18.98 -2.44
C ALA A 138 -24.35 -18.55 -3.36
N PHE A 139 -24.02 -19.37 -4.37
CA PHE A 139 -22.99 -19.03 -5.35
C PHE A 139 -23.44 -17.88 -6.28
N ALA A 140 -24.68 -17.91 -6.76
CA ALA A 140 -25.24 -16.82 -7.57
C ALA A 140 -25.32 -15.51 -6.78
N GLU A 141 -25.63 -15.56 -5.48
CA GLU A 141 -25.60 -14.42 -4.58
C GLU A 141 -24.19 -13.90 -4.35
N LEU A 142 -23.19 -14.77 -4.17
CA LEU A 142 -21.78 -14.40 -4.08
C LEU A 142 -21.31 -13.66 -5.35
N VAL A 143 -21.61 -14.22 -6.53
CA VAL A 143 -21.24 -13.59 -7.82
C VAL A 143 -21.94 -12.24 -7.99
N ARG A 144 -23.22 -12.13 -7.63
CA ARG A 144 -23.94 -10.84 -7.66
C ARG A 144 -23.37 -9.84 -6.65
N ALA A 145 -23.02 -10.28 -5.45
CA ALA A 145 -22.45 -9.43 -4.40
C ALA A 145 -21.08 -8.89 -4.83
N VAL A 146 -20.20 -9.75 -5.35
CA VAL A 146 -18.90 -9.37 -5.90
C VAL A 146 -19.06 -8.44 -7.11
N GLY A 147 -19.96 -8.79 -8.04
CA GLY A 147 -20.24 -7.97 -9.22
C GLY A 147 -20.79 -6.58 -8.86
N HIS A 148 -21.73 -6.52 -7.92
CA HIS A 148 -22.28 -5.27 -7.40
C HIS A 148 -21.21 -4.46 -6.66
N PHE A 149 -20.36 -5.10 -5.85
CA PHE A 149 -19.25 -4.43 -5.16
C PHE A 149 -18.28 -3.79 -6.15
N VAL A 150 -17.83 -4.53 -7.17
CA VAL A 150 -16.95 -4.01 -8.22
C VAL A 150 -17.62 -2.88 -9.00
N TYR A 151 -18.87 -3.04 -9.44
CA TYR A 151 -19.58 -2.02 -10.22
C TYR A 151 -19.84 -0.74 -9.43
N SER A 152 -20.35 -0.87 -8.20
CA SER A 152 -20.65 0.27 -7.32
C SER A 152 -19.40 1.03 -6.89
N HIS A 153 -18.24 0.39 -6.85
CA HIS A 153 -16.98 1.03 -6.46
C HIS A 153 -16.11 1.44 -7.66
N ALA A 154 -16.37 0.96 -8.88
CA ALA A 154 -15.55 1.27 -10.07
C ALA A 154 -15.40 2.78 -10.32
N GLY A 155 -16.46 3.57 -10.14
CA GLY A 155 -16.40 5.03 -10.25
C GLY A 155 -15.52 5.68 -9.18
N ASN A 156 -15.57 5.18 -7.95
CA ASN A 156 -14.74 5.65 -6.84
C ASN A 156 -13.26 5.29 -7.05
N TRP A 157 -12.96 4.18 -7.73
CA TRP A 157 -11.59 3.77 -8.02
C TRP A 157 -10.90 4.75 -8.97
N ALA A 158 -11.60 5.26 -9.99
CA ALA A 158 -11.05 6.26 -10.91
C ALA A 158 -10.62 7.55 -10.19
N GLY A 159 -11.45 8.06 -9.27
CA GLY A 159 -11.10 9.23 -8.43
C GLY A 159 -9.90 8.95 -7.51
N ASN A 160 -9.86 7.76 -6.91
CA ASN A 160 -8.76 7.34 -6.04
C ASN A 160 -7.44 7.17 -6.79
N ILE A 161 -7.46 6.76 -8.06
CA ILE A 161 -6.25 6.67 -8.90
C ILE A 161 -5.65 8.05 -9.14
N ILE A 162 -6.46 9.07 -9.45
CA ILE A 162 -5.96 10.44 -9.65
C ILE A 162 -5.34 10.96 -8.35
N LEU A 163 -6.02 10.77 -7.21
CA LEU A 163 -5.50 11.18 -5.91
C LEU A 163 -4.20 10.43 -5.56
N PHE A 164 -4.13 9.14 -5.85
CA PHE A 164 -2.92 8.34 -5.69
C PHE A 164 -1.78 8.89 -6.54
N LEU A 165 -2.00 9.16 -7.83
CA LEU A 165 -0.98 9.73 -8.72
C LEU A 165 -0.51 11.10 -8.25
N PHE A 166 -1.41 11.96 -7.77
CA PHE A 166 -1.07 13.25 -7.19
C PHE A 166 -0.20 13.10 -5.94
N ASN A 167 -0.61 12.29 -4.97
CA ASN A 167 0.14 12.03 -3.74
C ASN A 167 1.50 11.38 -4.03
N PHE A 168 1.55 10.45 -4.97
CA PHE A 168 2.77 9.80 -5.41
C PHE A 168 3.73 10.77 -6.12
N SER A 169 3.19 11.69 -6.93
CA SER A 169 4.00 12.74 -7.58
C SER A 169 4.61 13.70 -6.57
N LEU A 170 3.83 14.11 -5.56
CA LEU A 170 4.34 14.90 -4.44
C LEU A 170 5.41 14.14 -3.66
N MET A 171 5.20 12.85 -3.38
CA MET A 171 6.19 12.00 -2.73
C MET A 171 7.50 11.95 -3.53
N LEU A 172 7.44 11.74 -4.85
CA LEU A 172 8.63 11.75 -5.71
C LEU A 172 9.33 13.11 -5.73
N LEU A 173 8.58 14.21 -5.75
CA LEU A 173 9.13 15.56 -5.66
C LEU A 173 9.86 15.77 -4.33
N THR A 174 9.23 15.34 -3.22
CA THR A 174 9.83 15.40 -1.89
C THR A 174 11.10 14.55 -1.83
N ILE A 175 11.07 13.30 -2.28
CA ILE A 175 12.26 12.42 -2.36
C ILE A 175 13.36 13.08 -3.18
N PHE A 176 13.01 13.67 -4.33
CA PHE A 176 13.96 14.32 -5.22
C PHE A 176 14.76 15.41 -4.52
N PHE A 177 14.07 16.33 -3.82
CA PHE A 177 14.72 17.41 -3.08
C PHE A 177 15.39 16.91 -1.79
N LEU A 178 14.79 15.94 -1.09
CA LEU A 178 15.40 15.35 0.09
C LEU A 178 16.73 14.68 -0.23
N LEU A 179 16.86 13.99 -1.37
CA LEU A 179 18.12 13.36 -1.80
C LEU A 179 19.23 14.39 -2.06
N ILE A 180 18.88 15.56 -2.61
CA ILE A 180 19.84 16.63 -2.89
C ILE A 180 20.23 17.38 -1.61
N GLU A 181 19.24 17.75 -0.79
CA GLU A 181 19.44 18.65 0.35
C GLU A 181 19.43 17.95 1.72
N GLN A 182 19.57 16.62 1.77
CA GLN A 182 19.43 15.84 3.01
C GLN A 182 20.29 16.39 4.16
N ASP A 183 21.58 16.62 3.90
CA ASP A 183 22.52 17.07 4.92
C ASP A 183 22.17 18.49 5.42
N ARG A 184 21.67 19.36 4.53
CA ARG A 184 21.22 20.71 4.89
C ARG A 184 19.99 20.67 5.78
N LEU A 185 19.01 19.84 5.40
CA LEU A 185 17.79 19.65 6.18
C LEU A 185 18.10 19.06 7.57
N LEU A 186 18.95 18.03 7.63
CA LEU A 186 19.38 17.43 8.89
C LEU A 186 20.08 18.46 9.78
N ASN A 187 21.03 19.23 9.24
CA ASN A 187 21.73 20.28 10.00
C ASN A 187 20.76 21.38 10.49
N TYR A 188 19.75 21.72 9.69
CA TYR A 188 18.72 22.68 10.10
C TYR A 188 17.88 22.15 11.27
N ILE A 189 17.42 20.90 11.19
CA ILE A 189 16.66 20.25 12.26
C ILE A 189 17.49 20.15 13.54
N LEU A 190 18.77 19.79 13.43
CA LEU A 190 19.67 19.70 14.59
C LEU A 190 19.88 21.05 15.29
N ARG A 191 19.93 22.16 14.53
CA ARG A 191 20.06 23.52 15.10
C ARG A 191 18.81 24.01 15.81
N LEU A 192 17.63 23.56 15.37
CA LEU A 192 16.36 23.88 16.04
C LEU A 192 16.12 23.01 17.27
N SER A 193 16.79 21.86 17.34
CA SER A 193 16.65 20.92 18.44
C SER A 193 17.38 21.41 19.68
N PRO A 194 16.79 21.27 20.89
CA PRO A 194 17.49 21.55 22.14
C PRO A 194 18.54 20.48 22.49
N LEU A 195 18.66 19.39 21.72
CA LEU A 195 19.62 18.33 21.97
C LEU A 195 21.05 18.71 21.53
N PRO A 196 22.10 18.22 22.22
CA PRO A 196 23.48 18.34 21.74
C PRO A 196 23.64 17.74 20.33
N GLU A 197 24.39 18.41 19.45
CA GLU A 197 24.53 18.01 18.04
C GLU A 197 24.98 16.56 17.86
N ASP A 198 25.93 16.09 18.68
CA ASP A 198 26.43 14.71 18.65
C ASP A 198 25.34 13.68 18.95
N GLN A 199 24.47 13.98 19.93
CA GLN A 199 23.37 13.10 20.30
C GLN A 199 22.29 13.11 19.22
N GLY A 200 21.96 14.27 18.67
CA GLY A 200 21.01 14.39 17.58
C GLY A 200 21.46 13.63 16.33
N ARG A 201 22.72 13.76 15.91
CA ARG A 201 23.26 13.00 14.78
C ARG A 201 23.19 11.50 15.00
N ARG A 202 23.52 11.02 16.20
CA ARG A 202 23.42 9.60 16.56
C ARG A 202 21.97 9.10 16.52
N LEU A 203 21.01 9.92 16.96
CA LEU A 203 19.59 9.59 16.91
C LEU A 203 19.11 9.41 15.46
N PHE A 204 19.41 10.36 14.57
CA PHE A 204 19.05 10.26 13.16
C PHE A 204 19.73 9.06 12.47
N ALA A 205 21.02 8.85 12.74
CA ALA A 205 21.73 7.68 12.21
C ALA A 205 21.09 6.37 12.66
N LYS A 206 20.68 6.27 13.94
CA LYS A 206 20.00 5.08 14.45
C LYS A 206 18.60 4.91 13.83
N PHE A 207 17.88 6.01 13.61
CA PHE A 207 16.59 5.98 12.95
C PHE A 207 16.69 5.48 11.50
N ASP A 208 17.68 5.97 10.75
CA ASP A 208 17.97 5.52 9.38
C ASP A 208 18.39 4.05 9.34
N GLU A 209 19.22 3.60 10.29
CA GLU A 209 19.62 2.20 10.42
C GLU A 209 18.42 1.27 10.68
N ILE A 210 17.55 1.63 11.63
CA ILE A 210 16.34 0.86 11.96
C ILE A 210 15.37 0.85 10.77
N THR A 211 15.11 2.01 10.18
CA THR A 211 14.20 2.16 9.03
C THR A 211 14.69 1.33 7.85
N GLY A 212 15.98 1.44 7.52
CA GLY A 212 16.62 0.66 6.47
C GLY A 212 16.51 -0.84 6.72
N ALA A 213 16.81 -1.29 7.95
CA ALA A 213 16.71 -2.70 8.31
C ALA A 213 15.28 -3.25 8.19
N VAL A 214 14.28 -2.48 8.63
CA VAL A 214 12.86 -2.88 8.55
C VAL A 214 12.36 -2.91 7.12
N LEU A 215 12.60 -1.85 6.33
CA LEU A 215 12.10 -1.78 4.95
C LEU A 215 12.81 -2.77 4.02
N ILE A 216 14.12 -2.94 4.16
CA ILE A 216 14.87 -3.93 3.37
C ILE A 216 14.50 -5.33 3.83
N GLY A 217 14.38 -5.57 5.14
CA GLY A 217 13.95 -6.85 5.70
C GLY A 217 12.57 -7.26 5.18
N ASN A 218 11.57 -6.39 5.32
CA ASN A 218 10.22 -6.63 4.80
C ASN A 218 10.20 -6.77 3.29
N GLY A 219 11.00 -5.99 2.56
CA GLY A 219 11.13 -6.09 1.10
C GLY A 219 11.70 -7.42 0.62
N ILE A 220 12.71 -7.96 1.32
CA ILE A 220 13.27 -9.28 0.98
C ILE A 220 12.27 -10.37 1.37
N CYS A 221 11.69 -10.30 2.57
CA CYS A 221 10.69 -11.24 3.03
C CYS A 221 9.47 -11.28 2.10
N SER A 222 8.98 -10.13 1.63
CA SER A 222 7.84 -10.07 0.73
C SER A 222 8.10 -10.72 -0.62
N ILE A 223 9.29 -10.55 -1.19
CA ILE A 223 9.67 -11.21 -2.43
C ILE A 223 9.72 -12.72 -2.22
N ILE A 224 10.40 -13.19 -1.16
CA ILE A 224 10.51 -14.62 -0.85
C ILE A 224 9.13 -15.23 -0.63
N GLN A 225 8.30 -14.60 0.19
CA GLN A 225 6.98 -15.09 0.56
C GLN A 225 6.02 -15.05 -0.63
N GLY A 226 6.07 -14.02 -1.47
CA GLY A 226 5.25 -13.95 -2.67
C GLY A 226 5.62 -15.01 -3.70
N VAL A 227 6.92 -15.26 -3.91
CA VAL A 227 7.39 -16.31 -4.81
C VAL A 227 7.03 -17.70 -4.29
N LEU A 228 7.32 -17.99 -3.02
CA LEU A 228 6.97 -19.29 -2.41
C LEU A 228 5.46 -19.52 -2.38
N GLY A 229 4.68 -18.50 -2.00
CA GLY A 229 3.22 -18.54 -2.02
C GLY A 229 2.68 -18.82 -3.41
N GLY A 230 3.20 -18.14 -4.43
CA GLY A 230 2.87 -18.40 -5.83
C GLY A 230 3.23 -19.83 -6.28
N ILE A 231 4.39 -20.35 -5.88
CA ILE A 231 4.79 -21.73 -6.20
C ILE A 231 3.86 -22.74 -5.54
N ILE A 232 3.50 -22.55 -4.27
CA ILE A 232 2.56 -23.43 -3.56
C ILE A 232 1.21 -23.45 -4.28
N PHE A 233 0.67 -22.27 -4.61
CA PHE A 233 -0.61 -22.19 -5.33
C PHE A 233 -0.54 -22.86 -6.71
N ALA A 234 0.60 -22.77 -7.40
CA ALA A 234 0.80 -23.44 -8.68
C ALA A 234 0.89 -24.97 -8.55
N VAL A 235 1.65 -25.47 -7.58
CA VAL A 235 1.86 -26.91 -7.37
C VAL A 235 0.56 -27.61 -6.94
N PHE A 236 -0.18 -27.00 -6.02
CA PHE A 236 -1.43 -27.58 -5.51
C PHE A 236 -2.65 -27.22 -6.37
N SER A 237 -2.47 -26.49 -7.48
CA SER A 237 -3.56 -26.01 -8.35
C SER A 237 -4.66 -25.26 -7.59
N LEU A 238 -4.27 -24.49 -6.57
CA LEU A 238 -5.17 -23.75 -5.68
C LEU A 238 -5.47 -22.38 -6.31
N GLY A 239 -6.24 -22.34 -7.39
CA GLY A 239 -6.61 -21.07 -8.02
C GLY A 239 -5.41 -20.32 -8.65
N PRO A 240 -5.48 -18.98 -8.81
CA PRO A 240 -4.55 -18.21 -9.64
C PRO A 240 -3.22 -17.93 -8.91
N PRO A 241 -2.11 -18.61 -9.28
CA PRO A 241 -0.91 -18.60 -8.44
C PRO A 241 -0.21 -17.25 -8.42
N VAL A 242 -0.24 -16.54 -9.55
CA VAL A 242 0.38 -15.23 -9.72
C VAL A 242 -0.34 -14.17 -8.88
N LEU A 243 -1.67 -14.19 -8.86
CA LEU A 243 -2.47 -13.24 -8.08
C LEU A 243 -2.21 -13.42 -6.59
N TRP A 244 -2.29 -14.65 -6.09
CA TRP A 244 -2.10 -14.94 -4.67
C TRP A 244 -0.66 -14.72 -4.21
N GLY A 245 0.34 -15.09 -5.01
CA GLY A 245 1.74 -14.76 -4.71
C GLY A 245 1.96 -13.25 -4.60
N LEU A 246 1.32 -12.45 -5.45
CA LEU A 246 1.44 -11.00 -5.41
C LEU A 246 0.69 -10.37 -4.23
N ILE A 247 -0.50 -10.87 -3.89
CA ILE A 247 -1.22 -10.47 -2.67
C ILE A 247 -0.35 -10.76 -1.44
N MET A 248 0.23 -11.95 -1.36
CA MET A 248 1.13 -12.33 -0.27
C MET A 248 2.36 -11.42 -0.21
N ALA A 249 2.98 -11.08 -1.35
CA ALA A 249 4.09 -10.12 -1.39
C ALA A 249 3.68 -8.74 -0.85
N VAL A 250 2.55 -8.19 -1.31
CA VAL A 250 2.09 -6.86 -0.88
C VAL A 250 1.79 -6.85 0.62
N LEU A 251 1.11 -7.87 1.14
CA LEU A 251 0.75 -7.96 2.56
C LEU A 251 1.97 -8.22 3.45
N ALA A 252 2.91 -9.03 2.99
CA ALA A 252 4.18 -9.28 3.68
C ALA A 252 5.06 -8.03 3.81
N PHE A 253 4.97 -7.10 2.86
CA PHE A 253 5.72 -5.85 2.94
C PHE A 253 5.18 -4.92 4.04
N LEU A 254 3.88 -5.00 4.36
CA LEU A 254 3.21 -4.13 5.33
C LEU A 254 3.54 -4.53 6.78
N PRO A 255 4.27 -3.69 7.55
CA PRO A 255 4.75 -4.05 8.89
C PRO A 255 3.66 -4.33 9.93
N ILE A 256 2.47 -3.74 9.76
CA ILE A 256 1.37 -3.80 10.76
C ILE A 256 0.43 -4.99 10.50
N VAL A 257 0.32 -5.44 9.24
CA VAL A 257 -0.68 -6.44 8.82
C VAL A 257 -0.04 -7.81 8.63
N GLY A 258 1.15 -7.89 8.00
CA GLY A 258 1.83 -9.15 7.71
C GLY A 258 0.98 -10.19 6.97
N ILE A 259 1.42 -11.45 6.95
CA ILE A 259 0.68 -12.59 6.35
C ILE A 259 -0.39 -13.15 7.31
N GLY A 260 -0.42 -12.71 8.57
CA GLY A 260 -1.40 -13.19 9.55
C GLY A 260 -2.87 -12.88 9.20
N LEU A 261 -3.12 -12.09 8.15
CA LEU A 261 -4.46 -11.84 7.60
C LEU A 261 -4.90 -12.88 6.53
N VAL A 262 -3.95 -13.62 5.94
CA VAL A 262 -4.21 -14.61 4.87
C VAL A 262 -4.13 -16.05 5.39
N LEU A 263 -3.28 -16.32 6.38
CA LEU A 263 -3.23 -17.58 7.14
C LEU A 263 -4.44 -17.71 8.06
#